data_AF-A0A179B3B1-F1
#
_entry.id   AF-A0A179B3B1-F1
#
_cell.length_a   1.000
_cell.length_b   1.000
_cell.length_c   1.000
_cell.angle_alpha   90.00
_cell.angle_beta   90.00
_cell.angle_gamma   90.00
#
_symmetry.space_group_name_H-M   'P 1'
#
loop_
_entity.id
_entity.type
_entity.pdbx_description
1 polymer ?
#
loop_
_entity_poly.entity_id
_entity_poly.type
_entity_poly.pdbx_seq_one_letter_code
_entity_poly.pdbx_strand_id
1 'polypeptide(L)'
;MACNGYIISIQESALFRPGKKMSPSFSVNGVRVDDDGEKVATINGTNLPASKLRVGESVTQKDAGRFTLTGITPASGEAKFGGGGIAHFCYEPAPGFELSPGVADGN
;
A
#
# COMPACT_ATOMS: atom_id res chain seq x y z
N MET A 1 16.28 1.95 0.92
CA MET A 1 15.62 0.91 1.74
C MET A 1 15.63 -0.41 0.96
N ALA A 2 16.14 -1.49 1.54
CA ALA A 2 15.92 -2.82 1.00
C ALA A 2 14.55 -3.31 1.48
N CYS A 3 13.67 -3.71 0.56
CA CYS A 3 12.43 -4.37 0.92
C CYS A 3 12.72 -5.84 1.18
N ASN A 4 12.40 -6.35 2.36
CA ASN A 4 12.57 -7.76 2.73
C ASN A 4 11.34 -8.62 2.39
N GLY A 5 10.33 -8.03 1.72
CA GLY A 5 9.10 -8.69 1.31
C GLY A 5 8.80 -8.45 -0.17
N TYR A 6 7.53 -8.24 -0.49
CA TYR A 6 7.03 -8.06 -1.85
C TYR A 6 6.79 -6.58 -2.13
N ILE A 7 7.30 -6.10 -3.26
CA ILE A 7 6.94 -4.77 -3.75
C ILE A 7 5.55 -4.88 -4.39
N ILE A 8 4.57 -4.21 -3.79
CA ILE A 8 3.20 -4.16 -4.29
C ILE A 8 2.84 -2.73 -4.67
N SER A 9 1.96 -2.59 -5.66
CA SER A 9 1.45 -1.30 -6.11
C SER A 9 -0.06 -1.31 -6.00
N ILE A 10 -0.61 -0.39 -5.22
CA ILE A 10 -2.06 -0.26 -5.03
C ILE A 10 -2.48 1.07 -5.64
N GLN A 11 -3.32 0.98 -6.67
CA GLN A 11 -3.95 2.16 -7.24
C GLN A 11 -4.96 2.75 -6.25
N GLU A 12 -5.02 4.05 -6.19
CA GLU A 12 -6.02 4.77 -5.38
C GLU A 12 -7.43 4.30 -5.74
N SER A 13 -8.28 4.12 -4.72
CA SER A 13 -9.63 3.53 -4.84
C SER A 13 -9.68 2.08 -5.33
N ALA A 14 -8.54 1.43 -5.61
CA ALA A 14 -8.51 0.01 -5.91
C ALA A 14 -8.54 -0.84 -4.63
N LEU A 15 -9.13 -2.03 -4.76
CA LEU A 15 -9.14 -3.06 -3.73
C LEU A 15 -8.01 -4.04 -3.99
N PHE A 16 -7.00 -3.99 -3.12
CA PHE A 16 -5.91 -4.95 -3.08
C PHE A 16 -6.24 -6.08 -2.11
N ARG A 17 -6.06 -7.33 -2.56
CA ARG A 17 -6.31 -8.54 -1.77
C ARG A 17 -5.05 -9.39 -1.78
N PRO A 18 -4.20 -9.31 -0.74
CA PRO A 18 -2.95 -10.06 -0.71
C PRO A 18 -3.18 -11.56 -0.48
N GLY A 19 -4.26 -11.94 0.18
CA GLY A 19 -4.52 -13.33 0.54
C GLY A 19 -5.14 -14.14 -0.59
N LYS A 20 -5.02 -15.47 -0.52
CA LYS A 20 -5.78 -16.42 -1.36
C LYS A 20 -7.29 -16.36 -1.09
N LYS A 21 -7.66 -15.98 0.13
CA LYS A 21 -9.05 -15.71 0.55
C LYS A 21 -9.45 -14.27 0.16
N MET A 22 -10.75 -14.01 0.02
CA MET A 22 -11.28 -12.67 -0.29
C MET A 22 -10.97 -11.60 0.79
N SER A 23 -10.56 -12.03 1.98
CA SER A 23 -10.17 -11.18 3.11
C SER A 23 -8.81 -11.61 3.66
N PRO A 24 -7.99 -10.68 4.18
CA PRO A 24 -8.24 -9.24 4.31
C PRO A 24 -8.08 -8.48 2.99
N SER A 25 -8.79 -7.36 2.86
CA SER A 25 -8.71 -6.46 1.70
C SER A 25 -8.26 -5.07 2.14
N PHE A 26 -7.46 -4.43 1.29
CA PHE A 26 -6.84 -3.14 1.54
C PHE A 26 -7.10 -2.20 0.38
N SER A 27 -7.24 -0.92 0.69
CA SER A 27 -7.37 0.14 -0.30
C SER A 27 -6.49 1.31 0.09
N VAL A 28 -6.16 2.12 -0.90
CA VAL A 28 -5.36 3.31 -0.72
C VAL A 28 -6.11 4.52 -1.22
N ASN A 29 -5.94 5.63 -0.52
CA ASN A 29 -6.59 6.91 -0.75
C ASN A 29 -5.63 8.07 -0.48
N GLY A 30 -5.89 9.23 -1.07
CA GLY A 30 -5.10 10.44 -0.82
C GLY A 30 -3.63 10.28 -1.24
N VAL A 31 -3.39 9.61 -2.37
CA VAL A 31 -2.05 9.47 -2.96
C VAL A 31 -1.66 10.80 -3.59
N ARG A 32 -0.78 11.54 -2.92
CA ARG A 32 -0.38 12.88 -3.35
C ARG A 32 1.02 13.23 -2.85
N VAL A 33 1.59 14.27 -3.45
CA VAL A 33 2.77 14.94 -2.91
C VAL A 33 2.27 16.13 -2.10
N ASP A 34 2.60 16.17 -0.81
CA ASP A 34 2.27 17.29 0.09
C ASP A 34 3.17 18.52 -0.23
N ASP A 35 2.89 19.70 0.34
CA ASP A 35 3.55 20.96 -0.04
C ASP A 35 5.07 20.96 0.18
N ASP A 36 5.55 20.18 1.17
CA ASP A 36 6.96 19.95 1.46
C ASP A 36 7.68 19.02 0.45
N GLY A 37 6.98 18.54 -0.59
CA GLY A 37 7.50 17.54 -1.53
C GLY A 37 7.43 16.10 -0.99
N GLU A 38 6.83 15.90 0.18
CA GLU A 38 6.68 14.58 0.79
C GLU A 38 5.59 13.77 0.10
N LYS A 39 5.94 12.56 -0.31
CA LYS A 39 5.02 11.60 -0.91
C LYS A 39 4.20 10.92 0.20
N VAL A 40 2.89 11.13 0.16
CA VAL A 40 1.97 10.60 1.17
C VAL A 40 0.87 9.76 0.53
N ALA A 41 0.42 8.74 1.26
CA ALA A 41 -0.71 7.90 0.90
C ALA A 41 -1.42 7.43 2.16
N THR A 42 -2.73 7.27 2.09
CA THR A 42 -3.54 6.75 3.20
C THR A 42 -3.98 5.34 2.89
N ILE A 43 -3.58 4.36 3.70
CA ILE A 43 -3.99 2.97 3.55
C ILE A 43 -5.06 2.63 4.59
N ASN A 44 -6.07 1.86 4.17
CA ASN A 44 -7.12 1.35 5.04
C ASN A 44 -7.53 -0.06 4.60
N GLY A 45 -8.20 -0.81 5.46
CA GLY A 45 -8.62 -2.16 5.09
C GLY A 45 -9.33 -2.93 6.19
N THR A 46 -9.49 -4.23 5.97
CA THR A 46 -10.06 -5.15 6.95
C THR A 46 -9.21 -5.15 8.22
N ASN A 47 -9.81 -4.76 9.35
CA ASN A 47 -9.13 -4.59 10.65
C ASN A 47 -7.92 -3.64 10.59
N LEU A 48 -7.91 -2.69 9.65
CA LEU A 48 -6.88 -1.66 9.52
C LEU A 48 -7.55 -0.29 9.38
N PRO A 49 -7.52 0.57 10.40
CA PRO A 49 -8.06 1.92 10.29
C PRO A 49 -7.29 2.73 9.25
N ALA A 50 -7.94 3.74 8.68
CA ALA A 50 -7.30 4.65 7.73
C ALA A 50 -6.08 5.32 8.36
N SER A 51 -4.90 4.99 7.81
CA SER A 51 -3.61 5.41 8.33
C SER A 51 -2.87 6.15 7.22
N LYS A 52 -2.62 7.44 7.44
CA LYS A 52 -1.77 8.25 6.54
C LYS A 52 -0.32 7.84 6.76
N LEU A 53 0.36 7.47 5.69
CA LEU A 53 1.77 7.10 5.66
C LEU A 53 2.52 8.02 4.73
N ARG A 54 3.73 8.40 5.14
CA ARG A 54 4.75 9.05 4.31
C ARG A 54 5.75 8.02 3.82
N VAL A 55 6.49 8.34 2.76
CA VAL A 55 7.54 7.43 2.27
C VAL A 55 8.56 7.16 3.38
N GLY A 56 8.77 5.88 3.69
CA GLY A 56 9.58 5.40 4.80
C GLY A 56 8.76 4.97 6.02
N GLU A 57 7.50 5.39 6.15
CA GLU A 57 6.62 4.95 7.23
C GLU A 57 5.99 3.59 6.92
N SER A 58 5.66 2.85 8.00
CA SER A 58 5.06 1.53 7.91
C SER A 58 3.87 1.38 8.84
N VAL A 59 2.86 0.62 8.38
CA VAL A 59 1.75 0.17 9.21
C VAL A 59 1.73 -1.35 9.25
N THR A 60 1.39 -1.91 10.40
CA THR A 60 1.29 -3.37 10.57
C THR A 60 -0.16 -3.75 10.82
N GLN A 61 -0.68 -4.65 9.98
CA GLN A 61 -1.93 -5.36 10.23
C GLN A 61 -1.57 -6.75 10.75
N LYS A 62 -2.04 -7.08 11.96
CA LYS A 62 -1.76 -8.34 12.68
C LYS A 62 -1.96 -9.62 11.85
N ASP A 63 -3.00 -9.69 11.03
CA ASP A 63 -3.38 -10.88 10.25
C ASP A 63 -2.74 -10.91 8.86
N ALA A 64 -2.54 -9.75 8.23
CA ALA A 64 -2.02 -9.69 6.87
C ALA A 64 -0.49 -9.57 6.84
N GLY A 65 0.07 -8.68 7.65
CA GLY A 65 1.48 -8.34 7.62
C GLY A 65 1.75 -6.84 7.74
N ARG A 66 2.98 -6.45 7.42
CA ARG A 66 3.46 -5.06 7.46
C ARG A 66 3.49 -4.46 6.07
N PHE A 67 3.03 -3.22 5.96
CA PHE A 67 3.06 -2.41 4.74
C PHE A 67 3.92 -1.18 4.99
N THR A 68 5.02 -1.04 4.27
CA THR A 68 5.90 0.13 4.34
C THR A 68 5.78 0.93 3.06
N LEU A 69 5.39 2.21 3.14
CA LEU A 69 5.28 3.04 1.95
C LEU A 69 6.69 3.33 1.41
N THR A 70 7.01 2.86 0.21
CA THR A 70 8.33 3.06 -0.41
C THR A 70 8.32 4.18 -1.45
N GLY A 71 7.16 4.46 -2.02
CA GLY A 71 7.00 5.50 -3.03
C GLY A 71 5.55 5.67 -3.45
N ILE A 72 5.31 6.70 -4.26
CA ILE A 72 4.05 6.89 -4.97
C ILE A 72 4.34 7.31 -6.41
N THR A 73 3.43 6.96 -7.29
CA THR A 73 3.30 7.46 -8.66
C THR A 73 2.00 8.25 -8.73
N PRO A 74 2.03 9.59 -8.64
CA PRO A 74 0.82 10.39 -8.77
C PRO A 74 0.25 10.25 -10.19
N ALA A 75 -1.07 10.38 -10.33
CA ALA A 75 -1.70 10.47 -11.64
C ALA A 75 -1.14 11.68 -12.41
N SER A 76 -0.96 11.55 -13.72
CA SER A 76 -0.41 12.61 -14.58
C SER A 76 -1.22 13.90 -14.43
N GLY A 77 -0.51 14.99 -14.10
CA GLY A 77 -1.12 16.27 -13.73
C GLY A 77 -1.29 16.37 -12.22
N GLU A 78 -0.18 16.66 -11.51
CA GLU A 78 -0.09 17.08 -10.11
C GLU A 78 -1.40 17.00 -9.34
N ALA A 79 -1.86 15.78 -9.01
CA ALA A 79 -3.10 15.58 -8.30
C ALA A 79 -2.90 16.03 -6.84
N LYS A 80 -2.93 17.35 -6.61
CA LYS A 80 -2.92 17.99 -5.29
C LYS A 80 -4.06 17.48 -4.39
N PHE A 81 -5.05 16.80 -4.98
CA PHE A 81 -6.27 16.33 -4.31
C PHE A 81 -6.45 14.81 -4.25
N GLY A 82 -5.52 13.98 -4.72
CA GLY A 82 -5.81 12.56 -4.95
C GLY A 82 -6.76 12.42 -6.14
N GLY A 83 -6.42 11.57 -7.09
CA GLY A 83 -7.14 11.49 -8.37
C GLY A 83 -6.74 10.29 -9.21
N GLY A 84 -6.40 9.17 -8.58
CA GLY A 84 -5.96 7.95 -9.26
C GLY A 84 -4.44 7.70 -9.22
N GLY A 85 -3.74 8.26 -8.23
CA GLY A 85 -2.34 7.94 -7.99
C GLY A 85 -2.15 6.47 -7.58
N ILE A 86 -0.93 5.95 -7.72
CA ILE A 86 -0.54 4.61 -7.32
C ILE A 86 0.42 4.72 -6.14
N ALA A 87 0.16 4.01 -5.06
CA ALA A 87 1.08 3.91 -3.94
C ALA A 87 1.84 2.59 -4.00
N HIS A 88 3.15 2.67 -3.81
CA HIS A 88 4.05 1.53 -3.80
C HIS A 88 4.42 1.19 -2.37
N PHE A 89 4.19 -0.06 -1.98
CA PHE A 89 4.52 -0.54 -0.65
C PHE A 89 5.50 -1.70 -0.71
N CYS A 90 6.39 -1.77 0.25
CA CYS A 90 7.04 -3.00 0.65
C CYS A 90 6.08 -3.73 1.60
N TYR A 91 5.55 -4.87 1.14
CA TYR A 91 4.63 -5.70 1.90
C TYR A 91 5.33 -6.96 2.41
N GLU A 92 5.36 -7.10 3.72
CA GLU A 92 5.91 -8.27 4.41
C GLU A 92 4.75 -9.05 5.03
N PRO A 93 4.37 -10.21 4.47
CA PRO A 93 3.24 -10.98 4.96
C PRO A 93 3.50 -11.46 6.40
N ALA A 94 2.43 -11.56 7.19
CA ALA A 94 2.48 -12.17 8.51
C ALA A 94 2.88 -13.66 8.39
N PRO A 95 3.60 -14.22 9.37
CA PRO A 95 3.96 -15.63 9.36
C PRO A 95 2.70 -16.51 9.30
N GLY A 96 2.64 -17.39 8.30
CA GLY A 96 1.48 -18.26 8.06
C GLY A 96 0.37 -17.64 7.20
N PHE A 97 0.54 -16.41 6.71
CA PHE A 97 -0.41 -15.80 5.77
C PHE A 97 -0.25 -16.39 4.36
N GLU A 98 -1.32 -17.00 3.84
CA GLU A 98 -1.35 -17.55 2.49
C GLU A 98 -1.55 -16.45 1.44
N LEU A 99 -0.45 -16.06 0.78
CA LEU A 99 -0.47 -15.11 -0.32
C LEU A 99 -1.17 -15.67 -1.56
N SER A 100 -1.88 -14.80 -2.27
CA SER A 100 -2.32 -15.08 -3.63
C SER A 100 -1.11 -15.20 -4.57
N PRO A 101 -1.11 -16.13 -5.54
CA PRO A 101 0.04 -16.37 -6.41
C PRO A 101 0.49 -15.14 -7.20
N GLY A 102 -0.43 -14.22 -7.54
CA GLY A 102 -0.10 -12.96 -8.24
C GLY A 102 0.56 -11.87 -7.37
N VAL A 103 0.71 -12.09 -6.05
CA VAL A 103 1.42 -11.17 -5.15
C VAL A 103 2.80 -11.71 -4.77
N ALA A 104 2.95 -13.04 -4.76
CA ALA A 104 4.21 -13.71 -4.44
C ALA A 104 5.21 -13.72 -5.63
N ASP A 105 4.73 -13.55 -6.85
CA ASP A 105 5.56 -13.42 -8.05
C ASP A 105 5.93 -11.94 -8.26
N GLY A 106 6.85 -11.44 -7.42
CA GLY A 106 7.52 -10.18 -7.70
C GLY A 106 8.39 -10.36 -8.94
N ASN A 107 7.90 -9.92 -10.10
CA ASN A 107 8.69 -9.74 -11.31
C ASN A 107 9.36 -8.37 -11.30
#